data_AF-A0A9X1JVP9-F1
#
_entry.id   AF-A0A9X1JVP9-F1
#
_cell.length_a   1.000
_cell.length_b   1.000
_cell.length_c   1.000
_cell.angle_alpha   90.00
_cell.angle_beta   90.00
_cell.angle_gamma   90.00
#
_symmetry.space_group_name_H-M   'P 1'
#
loop_
_entity.id
_entity.type
_entity.pdbx_description
1 polymer ?
#
loop_
_entity_poly.entity_id
_entity_poly.type
_entity_poly.pdbx_seq_one_letter_code
_entity_poly.pdbx_strand_id
1 'polypeptide(L)'
;MEPKSYKKYEEAQKRIKQIKGVYGHIIIFLVVVPLVFIVRFFVLPAYGIVSEEKGFNNWLNWNTYIFPVMWLMAIGIHALTVFKPKSIKNWEDKKIEELIQKEEEEIQTWK
;
A
#
# COMPACT_ATOMS: atom_id res chain seq x y z
N MET A 1 13.35 12.71 34.03
CA MET A 1 13.11 12.96 32.58
C MET A 1 11.78 12.32 32.23
N GLU A 2 10.83 13.09 31.69
CA GLU A 2 9.41 12.71 31.69
C GLU A 2 9.09 11.49 30.78
N PRO A 3 8.43 10.44 31.32
CA PRO A 3 8.07 9.23 30.57
C PRO A 3 7.08 9.50 29.41
N LYS A 4 6.37 10.63 29.43
CA LYS A 4 5.43 11.06 28.38
C LYS A 4 6.14 11.50 27.09
N SER A 5 7.38 12.00 27.20
CA SER A 5 8.22 12.41 26.05
C SER A 5 8.80 11.20 25.32
N TYR A 6 9.26 10.20 26.06
CA TYR A 6 9.85 8.97 25.51
C TYR A 6 8.87 8.17 24.65
N LYS A 7 7.62 7.97 25.13
CA LYS A 7 6.58 7.25 24.35
C LYS A 7 6.24 7.95 23.04
N LYS A 8 6.08 9.28 23.06
CA LYS A 8 5.82 10.08 21.85
C LYS A 8 6.98 10.00 20.85
N TYR A 9 8.22 9.98 21.34
CA TYR A 9 9.40 9.85 20.51
C TYR A 9 9.48 8.46 19.84
N GLU A 10 9.18 7.39 20.59
CA GLU A 10 9.15 6.02 20.05
C GLU A 10 8.06 5.85 18.97
N GLU A 11 6.87 6.40 19.19
CA GLU A 11 5.78 6.42 18.21
C GLU A 11 6.17 7.19 16.94
N ALA A 12 6.82 8.35 17.09
CA ALA A 12 7.31 9.13 15.96
C ALA A 12 8.39 8.36 15.17
N GLN A 13 9.32 7.69 15.84
CA GLN A 13 10.32 6.85 15.17
C GLN A 13 9.68 5.68 14.41
N LYS A 14 8.70 4.99 15.00
CA LYS A 14 7.96 3.91 14.34
C LYS A 14 7.28 4.41 13.06
N ARG A 15 6.64 5.57 13.11
CA ARG A 15 6.03 6.20 11.93
C ARG A 15 7.05 6.52 10.84
N ILE A 16 8.20 7.12 11.20
CA ILE A 16 9.26 7.42 10.23
C ILE A 16 9.76 6.14 9.56
N LYS A 17 9.96 5.05 10.33
CA LYS A 17 10.40 3.76 9.79
C LYS A 17 9.39 3.19 8.79
N GLN A 18 8.09 3.27 9.09
CA GLN A 18 7.01 2.81 8.20
C GLN A 18 6.96 3.65 6.92
N ILE A 19 7.05 4.97 7.02
CA ILE A 19 7.08 5.89 5.87
C ILE A 19 8.27 5.57 4.97
N LYS A 20 9.47 5.39 5.53
CA LYS A 20 10.66 4.97 4.77
C LYS A 20 10.43 3.64 4.04
N GLY A 21 9.71 2.71 4.65
CA GLY A 21 9.30 1.45 4.02
C GLY A 21 8.46 1.67 2.77
N VAL A 22 7.44 2.54 2.83
CA VAL A 22 6.59 2.89 1.67
C VAL A 22 7.43 3.50 0.54
N TYR A 23 8.32 4.46 0.85
CA TYR A 23 9.21 5.05 -0.15
C TYR A 23 10.12 4.01 -0.81
N GLY A 24 10.64 3.05 -0.04
CA GLY A 24 11.42 1.94 -0.60
C GLY A 24 10.64 1.15 -1.66
N HIS A 25 9.39 0.79 -1.37
CA HIS A 25 8.53 0.08 -2.34
C HIS A 25 8.26 0.91 -3.60
N ILE A 26 7.99 2.22 -3.45
CA ILE A 26 7.77 3.12 -4.59
C ILE A 26 9.02 3.22 -5.47
N ILE A 27 10.20 3.39 -4.87
CA ILE A 27 11.47 3.48 -5.62
C ILE A 27 11.72 2.18 -6.39
N ILE A 28 11.58 1.03 -5.72
CA ILE A 28 11.75 -0.27 -6.38
C ILE A 28 10.73 -0.43 -7.52
N PHE A 29 9.47 -0.07 -7.30
CA PHE A 29 8.43 -0.10 -8.34
C PHE A 29 8.81 0.76 -9.55
N LEU A 30 9.29 1.98 -9.34
CA LEU A 30 9.72 2.89 -10.41
C LEU A 30 10.96 2.42 -11.18
N VAL A 31 11.79 1.56 -10.60
CA VAL A 31 12.95 0.98 -11.28
C VAL A 31 12.59 -0.32 -11.98
N VAL A 32 11.91 -1.22 -11.29
CA VAL A 32 11.60 -2.58 -11.77
C VAL A 32 10.55 -2.55 -12.87
N VAL A 33 9.49 -1.73 -12.75
CA VAL A 33 8.44 -1.70 -13.77
C VAL A 33 8.98 -1.25 -15.13
N PRO A 34 9.67 -0.11 -15.28
CA PRO A 34 10.26 0.27 -16.55
C PRO A 34 11.26 -0.76 -17.07
N LEU A 35 12.07 -1.37 -16.19
CA LEU A 35 13.01 -2.42 -16.58
C LEU A 35 12.29 -3.62 -17.23
N VAL A 36 11.20 -4.10 -16.62
CA VAL A 36 10.39 -5.20 -17.17
C VAL A 36 9.82 -4.85 -18.54
N PHE A 37 9.31 -3.62 -18.71
CA PHE A 37 8.81 -3.16 -20.01
C PHE A 37 9.93 -3.05 -21.06
N ILE A 38 11.09 -2.53 -20.68
CA ILE A 38 12.26 -2.46 -21.57
C ILE A 38 12.67 -3.86 -22.03
N VAL A 39 12.75 -4.81 -21.10
CA VAL A 39 13.09 -6.19 -21.45
C VAL A 39 12.05 -6.78 -22.40
N ARG A 40 10.76 -6.60 -22.11
CA ARG A 40 9.68 -7.18 -22.93
C ARG A 40 9.62 -6.62 -24.34
N PHE A 41 9.74 -5.29 -24.50
CA PHE A 41 9.47 -4.61 -25.77
C PHE A 41 10.72 -4.29 -26.60
N PHE A 42 11.89 -4.20 -25.97
CA PHE A 42 13.13 -3.84 -26.67
C PHE A 42 14.14 -4.97 -26.65
N VAL A 43 14.47 -5.53 -25.48
CA VAL A 43 15.52 -6.55 -25.37
C VAL A 43 15.07 -7.85 -26.04
N LEU A 44 13.94 -8.44 -25.63
CA LEU A 44 13.50 -9.73 -26.17
C LEU A 44 13.35 -9.70 -27.71
N PRO A 45 12.72 -8.68 -28.33
CA PRO A 45 12.66 -8.59 -29.79
C PRO A 45 14.03 -8.37 -30.45
N ALA A 46 14.91 -7.56 -29.87
CA ALA A 46 16.24 -7.28 -30.44
C ALA A 46 17.12 -8.54 -30.51
N TYR A 47 16.94 -9.49 -29.59
CA TYR A 47 17.65 -10.77 -29.59
C TYR A 47 16.88 -11.90 -30.30
N GLY A 48 15.73 -11.61 -30.92
CA GLY A 48 14.90 -12.61 -31.57
C GLY A 48 14.25 -13.62 -30.60
N ILE A 49 14.24 -13.32 -29.30
CA ILE A 49 13.65 -14.17 -28.25
C ILE A 49 12.15 -13.84 -28.16
N VAL A 50 11.43 -14.11 -29.24
CA VAL A 50 9.99 -13.91 -29.34
C VAL A 50 9.36 -15.26 -29.68
N SER A 51 8.50 -15.78 -28.82
CA SER A 51 7.78 -17.03 -29.12
C SER A 51 6.87 -16.82 -30.32
N GLU A 52 6.80 -17.75 -31.26
CA GLU A 52 5.76 -17.71 -32.31
C GLU A 52 4.38 -18.16 -31.79
N GLU A 53 4.37 -18.81 -30.63
CA GLU A 53 3.15 -19.25 -29.98
C GLU A 53 2.31 -18.07 -29.49
N LYS A 54 1.14 -17.87 -30.11
CA LYS A 54 0.20 -16.79 -29.76
C LYS A 54 -0.30 -16.88 -28.32
N GLY A 55 -0.48 -18.10 -27.80
CA GLY A 55 -0.94 -18.35 -26.42
C GLY A 55 0.03 -17.80 -25.39
N PHE A 56 1.27 -18.28 -25.44
CA PHE A 56 2.35 -17.80 -24.57
C PHE A 56 2.58 -16.29 -24.67
N ASN A 57 2.62 -15.71 -25.87
CA ASN A 57 2.81 -14.26 -26.03
C ASN A 57 1.70 -13.43 -25.41
N ASN A 58 0.45 -13.87 -25.59
CA ASN A 58 -0.70 -13.19 -25.01
C ASN A 58 -0.65 -13.29 -23.47
N TRP A 59 -0.41 -14.49 -22.93
CA TRP A 59 -0.22 -14.69 -21.50
C TRP A 59 0.88 -13.79 -20.93
N LEU A 60 2.05 -13.72 -21.58
CA LEU A 60 3.17 -12.89 -21.15
C LEU A 60 2.84 -11.40 -21.18
N ASN A 61 2.12 -10.93 -22.21
CA ASN A 61 1.64 -9.55 -22.29
C ASN A 61 0.69 -9.23 -21.16
N TRP A 62 -0.34 -10.05 -20.92
CA TRP A 62 -1.28 -9.84 -19.83
C TRP A 62 -0.58 -9.77 -18.47
N ASN A 63 0.35 -10.68 -18.20
CA ASN A 63 1.13 -10.66 -16.95
C ASN A 63 2.00 -9.42 -16.80
N THR A 64 2.57 -8.91 -17.91
CA THR A 64 3.37 -7.67 -17.92
C THR A 64 2.57 -6.45 -17.44
N TYR A 65 1.25 -6.42 -17.68
CA TYR A 65 0.38 -5.32 -17.22
C TYR A 65 -0.28 -5.60 -15.85
N ILE A 66 -0.75 -6.83 -15.61
CA ILE A 66 -1.45 -7.19 -14.38
C ILE A 66 -0.51 -7.08 -13.17
N PHE A 67 0.74 -7.54 -13.30
CA PHE A 67 1.66 -7.56 -12.18
C PHE A 67 1.97 -6.15 -11.63
N PRO A 68 2.35 -5.15 -12.45
CA PRO A 68 2.49 -3.76 -11.98
C PRO A 68 1.21 -3.18 -11.39
N VAL A 69 0.03 -3.47 -11.97
CA VAL A 69 -1.24 -2.94 -11.45
C VAL A 69 -1.54 -3.48 -10.06
N MET A 70 -1.39 -4.80 -9.86
CA MET A 70 -1.59 -5.43 -8.55
C MET A 70 -0.59 -4.91 -7.52
N TRP A 71 0.67 -4.74 -7.92
CA TRP A 71 1.70 -4.22 -7.04
C TRP A 71 1.46 -2.74 -6.68
N LEU A 72 1.04 -1.93 -7.64
CA LEU A 72 0.63 -0.54 -7.42
C LEU A 72 -0.53 -0.45 -6.42
N MET A 73 -1.52 -1.34 -6.54
CA MET A 73 -2.64 -1.43 -5.59
C MET A 73 -2.14 -1.78 -4.18
N ALA A 74 -1.22 -2.74 -4.04
CA ALA A 74 -0.63 -3.11 -2.76
C ALA A 74 0.14 -1.94 -2.11
N ILE A 75 0.93 -1.20 -2.90
CA ILE A 75 1.64 0.00 -2.43
C ILE A 75 0.62 1.08 -2.02
N GLY A 76 -0.44 1.29 -2.81
CA GLY A 76 -1.51 2.24 -2.51
C GLY A 76 -2.18 1.96 -1.17
N ILE A 77 -2.55 0.70 -0.93
CA ILE A 77 -3.13 0.27 0.36
C ILE A 77 -2.13 0.49 1.50
N HIS A 78 -0.88 0.07 1.34
CA HIS A 78 0.15 0.22 2.37
C HIS A 78 0.41 1.70 2.70
N ALA A 79 0.47 2.57 1.69
CA ALA A 79 0.61 4.00 1.85
C ALA A 79 -0.58 4.60 2.63
N LEU A 80 -1.82 4.24 2.28
CA LEU A 80 -3.01 4.71 3.00
C LEU A 80 -2.99 4.29 4.48
N THR A 81 -2.59 3.05 4.77
CA THR A 81 -2.47 2.55 6.15
C THR A 81 -1.37 3.27 6.95
N VAL A 82 -0.22 3.55 6.32
CA VAL A 82 0.92 4.20 7.00
C VAL A 82 0.70 5.70 7.21
N PHE A 83 0.17 6.39 6.19
CA PHE A 83 -0.04 7.83 6.26
C PHE A 83 -1.29 8.23 7.06
N LYS A 84 -2.25 7.30 7.29
CA LYS A 84 -3.51 7.52 8.01
C LYS A 84 -4.07 8.93 7.76
N PRO A 85 -4.52 9.25 6.53
CA PRO A 85 -5.01 10.58 6.21
C PRO A 85 -6.07 11.02 7.22
N LYS A 86 -6.05 12.31 7.59
CA LYS A 86 -6.91 12.86 8.65
C LYS A 86 -8.38 12.50 8.47
N SER A 87 -8.86 12.37 7.23
CA SER A 87 -10.23 11.97 6.93
C SER A 87 -10.58 10.56 7.43
N ILE A 88 -9.67 9.58 7.31
CA ILE A 88 -9.89 8.21 7.79
C ILE A 88 -9.85 8.20 9.32
N LYS A 89 -8.90 8.91 9.93
CA LYS A 89 -8.80 9.01 11.39
C LYS A 89 -10.05 9.67 11.99
N ASN A 90 -10.51 10.78 11.42
CA ASN A 90 -11.71 11.47 11.90
C ASN A 90 -12.97 10.60 11.76
N TRP A 91 -13.05 9.78 10.71
CA TRP A 91 -14.13 8.80 10.54
C TRP A 91 -14.06 7.69 11.58
N GLU A 92 -12.87 7.12 11.85
CA GLU A 92 -12.66 6.12 12.91
C GLU A 92 -13.06 6.68 14.28
N ASP A 93 -12.57 7.88 14.62
CA ASP A 93 -12.84 8.54 15.90
C ASP A 93 -14.36 8.77 16.09
N LYS A 94 -15.06 9.27 15.06
CA LYS A 94 -16.52 9.44 15.08
C LYS A 94 -17.26 8.11 15.27
N LYS A 95 -16.80 7.03 14.61
CA LYS A 95 -17.47 5.73 14.69
C LYS A 95 -17.32 5.10 16.08
N ILE A 96 -16.17 5.30 16.73
CA ILE A 96 -15.96 4.88 18.11
C ILE A 96 -16.90 5.65 19.04
N GLU A 97 -17.04 6.96 18.86
CA GLU A 97 -17.95 7.79 19.66
C GLU A 97 -19.42 7.34 19.52
N GLU A 98 -19.87 7.02 18.30
CA GLU A 98 -21.20 6.47 18.05
C GLU A 98 -21.42 5.11 18.74
N LEU A 99 -20.39 4.25 18.83
CA LEU A 99 -20.47 2.95 19.50
C LEU A 99 -20.56 3.10 21.02
N ILE A 100 -19.77 4.01 21.61
CA ILE A 100 -19.81 4.31 23.04
C ILE A 100 -21.19 4.87 23.42
N GLN A 101 -21.73 5.81 22.63
CA GLN A 101 -23.06 6.37 22.86
C GLN A 101 -24.15 5.28 22.83
N LYS A 102 -24.08 4.35 21.88
CA LYS A 102 -25.02 3.22 21.81
C LYS A 102 -24.92 2.28 23.01
N GLU A 103 -23.70 2.01 23.48
CA GLU A 103 -23.47 1.18 24.67
C GLU A 103 -24.00 1.86 25.94
N GLU A 104 -23.79 3.18 26.08
CA GLU A 104 -24.35 3.98 27.18
C GLU A 104 -25.89 4.01 27.16
N GLU A 105 -26.50 4.19 25.98
CA GLU A 105 -27.95 4.13 25.80
C GLU A 105 -28.51 2.75 26.18
N GLU A 106 -27.90 1.65 25.69
CA GLU A 106 -28.30 0.30 26.09
C GLU A 106 -28.21 0.13 27.62
N ILE A 107 -27.07 0.46 28.24
CA ILE A 107 -26.87 0.33 29.69
C ILE A 107 -27.91 1.14 30.49
N GLN A 108 -28.34 2.31 30.00
CA GLN A 108 -29.40 3.09 30.63
C GLN A 108 -30.79 2.45 30.47
N THR A 109 -31.09 1.78 29.35
CA THR A 109 -32.38 1.08 29.15
C THR A 109 -32.52 -0.21 29.97
N TRP A 110 -31.40 -0.80 30.44
CA TRP A 110 -31.38 -1.98 31.32
C TRP A 110 -31.46 -1.65 32.82
N LYS A 111 -31.47 -0.38 33.20
CA LYS A 111 -31.64 0.11 34.57
C LYS A 111 -33.07 0.60 34.81
#